data_AF-A0A0K3HST3-F1
#
_entry.id   AF-A0A0K3HST3-F1
#
_cell.length_a   1.000
_cell.length_b   1.000
_cell.length_c   1.000
_cell.angle_alpha   90.00
_cell.angle_beta   90.00
_cell.angle_gamma   90.00
#
_symmetry.space_group_name_H-M   'P 1'
#
loop_
_entity.id
_entity.type
_entity.pdbx_description
1 polymer ?
#
loop_
_entity_poly.entity_id
_entity_poly.type
_entity_poly.pdbx_seq_one_letter_code
_entity_poly.pdbx_strand_id
1 'polypeptide(L)' 'MPAVIDKALDFIGAMDVSAPTPSSMNESTAKGIFKYLKELGVPASAADITARADQEGWNPGFTEKMVGWAKKWRQVNAL' A
#
# COMPACT_ATOMS: atom_id res chain seq x y z
N MET A 1 -6.20 2.20 -12.55
CA MET A 1 -6.31 2.17 -11.08
C MET A 1 -7.52 3.02 -10.68
N PRO A 2 -8.37 2.61 -9.73
CA PRO A 2 -9.43 3.46 -9.18
C PRO A 2 -8.85 4.72 -8.52
N ALA A 3 -9.50 5.87 -8.67
CA ALA A 3 -9.00 7.17 -8.17
C ALA A 3 -8.70 7.19 -6.66
N VAL A 4 -9.47 6.45 -5.86
CA VAL A 4 -9.24 6.32 -4.42
C VAL A 4 -7.99 5.50 -4.09
N ILE A 5 -7.63 4.51 -4.92
CA ILE A 5 -6.38 3.76 -4.77
C ILE A 5 -5.21 4.65 -5.20
N ASP A 6 -5.31 5.37 -6.32
CA ASP A 6 -4.28 6.33 -6.72
C ASP A 6 -4.00 7.34 -5.59
N LYS A 7 -5.05 7.91 -4.99
CA LYS A 7 -4.86 8.87 -3.90
C LYS A 7 -4.25 8.25 -2.64
N ALA A 8 -4.64 7.03 -2.31
CA ALA A 8 -4.03 6.29 -1.22
C ALA A 8 -2.54 6.04 -1.46
N LEU A 9 -2.17 5.73 -2.70
CA LEU A 9 -0.78 5.54 -3.08
C LEU A 9 0.00 6.85 -3.10
N ASP A 10 -0.61 8.02 -3.40
CA ASP A 10 0.06 9.32 -3.23
C ASP A 10 0.49 9.54 -1.77
N PHE A 11 -0.36 9.19 -0.79
CA PHE A 11 -0.03 9.32 0.63
C PHE A 11 1.11 8.39 1.05
N ILE A 12 1.18 7.19 0.47
CA ILE A 12 2.26 6.24 0.71
C ILE A 12 3.55 6.71 0.03
N GLY A 13 3.46 7.20 -1.21
CA GLY A 13 4.58 7.75 -1.97
C GLY A 13 5.21 8.98 -1.33
N ALA A 14 4.45 9.75 -0.56
CA ALA A 14 4.94 10.88 0.23
C ALA A 14 5.68 10.49 1.52
N MET A 15 5.72 9.19 1.88
CA MET A 15 6.53 8.69 2.99
C MET A 15 8.02 8.61 2.61
N ASP A 16 8.88 8.25 3.55
CA ASP A 16 10.25 7.84 3.22
C ASP A 16 10.24 6.48 2.52
N VAL A 17 10.05 6.51 1.20
CA VAL A 17 10.03 5.33 0.31
C VAL A 17 11.43 4.85 -0.08
N SER A 18 12.48 5.58 0.32
CA SER A 18 13.87 5.23 0.01
C SER A 18 14.43 4.19 0.99
N ALA A 19 13.91 4.16 2.21
CA ALA A 19 14.27 3.19 3.23
C ALA A 19 13.57 1.84 3.00
N PRO A 20 14.27 0.69 3.14
CA PRO A 20 13.68 -0.64 2.92
C PRO A 20 12.65 -1.03 3.99
N THR A 21 12.68 -0.38 5.15
CA THR A 21 11.71 -0.58 6.22
C THR A 21 11.16 0.78 6.63
N PRO A 22 9.84 1.02 6.55
CA PRO A 22 9.24 2.26 6.97
C PRO A 22 9.40 2.47 8.49
N SER A 23 9.34 3.73 8.92
CA SER A 23 9.22 4.04 10.35
C SER A 23 7.94 3.45 10.93
N SER A 24 7.88 3.26 12.25
CA SER A 24 6.67 2.76 12.94
C SER A 24 5.42 3.60 12.65
N MET A 25 5.59 4.92 12.53
CA MET A 25 4.50 5.83 12.16
C MET A 25 4.02 5.61 10.72
N ASN A 26 4.94 5.48 9.77
CA ASN A 26 4.60 5.24 8.36
C ASN A 26 3.99 3.86 8.16
N GLU A 27 4.49 2.85 8.88
CA GLU A 27 3.93 1.50 8.89
C GLU A 27 2.47 1.50 9.37
N SER A 28 2.19 2.10 10.53
CA SER A 28 0.82 2.14 11.07
C SER A 28 -0.14 2.91 10.16
N THR A 29 0.35 4.01 9.58
CA THR A 29 -0.40 4.82 8.61
C THR A 29 -0.73 4.04 7.35
N ALA A 30 0.27 3.41 6.71
CA ALA A 30 0.07 2.62 5.50
C ALA A 30 -0.88 1.42 5.74
N LYS A 31 -0.74 0.73 6.87
CA LYS A 31 -1.66 -0.34 7.28
C LYS A 31 -3.09 0.18 7.46
N GLY A 32 -3.25 1.35 8.07
CA GLY A 32 -4.55 2.02 8.22
C GLY A 32 -5.20 2.35 6.87
N ILE A 33 -4.42 2.89 5.94
CA ILE A 33 -4.87 3.19 4.56
C ILE A 33 -5.35 1.91 3.86
N PHE A 34 -4.56 0.84 3.86
CA PHE A 34 -4.97 -0.42 3.21
C PHE A 34 -6.19 -1.06 3.86
N LYS A 35 -6.32 -0.98 5.19
CA LYS A 35 -7.51 -1.42 5.90
C LYS A 35 -8.74 -0.60 5.49
N TYR A 36 -8.62 0.72 5.41
CA TYR A 36 -9.72 1.59 5.00
C TYR A 36 -10.17 1.32 3.56
N LEU A 37 -9.23 1.13 2.62
CA LEU A 37 -9.56 0.74 1.24
C LEU A 37 -10.32 -0.59 1.16
N LYS A 38 -9.98 -1.57 2.03
CA LYS A 38 -10.75 -2.82 2.15
C LYS A 38 -12.17 -2.55 2.64
N GLU A 39 -12.33 -1.75 3.69
CA GLU A 39 -13.65 -1.41 4.27
C GLU A 39 -14.56 -0.68 3.27
N LEU A 40 -13.97 0.11 2.36
CA LEU A 40 -14.67 0.72 1.24
C LEU A 40 -15.00 -0.26 0.08
N GLY A 41 -14.61 -1.53 0.17
CA GLY A 41 -14.82 -2.53 -0.88
C GLY A 41 -13.87 -2.44 -2.08
N VAL A 42 -12.80 -1.65 -1.96
CA VAL A 42 -11.84 -1.36 -3.04
C VAL A 42 -10.38 -1.62 -2.60
N PRO A 43 -10.03 -2.85 -2.19
CA PRO A 43 -8.69 -3.16 -1.69
C PRO A 43 -7.62 -2.97 -2.78
N ALA A 44 -6.56 -2.24 -2.46
CA ALA A 44 -5.39 -2.07 -3.33
C ALA A 44 -4.80 -3.43 -3.76
N SER A 45 -4.46 -3.56 -5.03
CA SER A 45 -3.81 -4.77 -5.54
C SER A 45 -2.29 -4.70 -5.40
N ALA A 46 -1.65 -5.88 -5.38
CA ALA A 46 -0.20 -5.95 -5.48
C ALA A 46 0.29 -5.32 -6.80
N ALA A 47 -0.46 -5.48 -7.90
CA ALA A 47 -0.10 -4.93 -9.20
C ALA A 47 -0.15 -3.39 -9.20
N ASP A 48 -1.17 -2.80 -8.59
CA ASP A 48 -1.30 -1.34 -8.45
C ASP A 48 -0.12 -0.76 -7.65
N ILE A 49 0.24 -1.41 -6.54
CA ILE A 49 1.36 -1.00 -5.68
C ILE A 49 2.69 -1.15 -6.41
N THR A 50 2.94 -2.29 -7.07
CA THR A 50 4.19 -2.52 -7.81
C THR A 50 4.33 -1.55 -8.99
N ALA A 51 3.26 -1.33 -9.76
CA ALA A 51 3.30 -0.38 -10.88
C ALA A 51 3.63 1.05 -10.41
N ARG A 52 3.04 1.47 -9.28
CA ARG A 52 3.36 2.76 -8.66
C ARG A 52 4.80 2.82 -8.16
N ALA A 53 5.25 1.78 -7.46
CA ALA A 53 6.61 1.67 -6.95
C ALA A 53 7.65 1.74 -8.06
N ASP A 54 7.41 1.07 -9.20
CA ASP A 54 8.28 1.13 -10.37
C ASP A 54 8.29 2.53 -11.01
N GLN A 55 7.12 3.17 -11.09
CA GLN A 55 6.98 4.52 -11.63
C GLN A 55 7.72 5.57 -10.79
N GLU A 56 7.69 5.44 -9.46
CA GLU A 56 8.23 6.42 -8.52
C GLU A 56 9.59 6.04 -7.93
N GLY A 57 10.13 4.87 -8.28
CA GLY A 57 11.43 4.40 -7.82
C GLY A 57 11.48 4.07 -6.33
N TRP A 58 10.42 3.47 -5.78
CA TRP A 58 10.40 3.06 -4.37
C TRP A 58 11.44 1.97 -4.10
N ASN A 59 11.96 1.92 -2.88
CA ASN A 59 12.86 0.88 -2.45
C ASN A 59 12.18 -0.51 -2.54
N PRO A 60 12.82 -1.54 -3.11
CA PRO A 60 12.22 -2.87 -3.23
C PRO A 60 11.74 -3.47 -1.90
N GLY A 61 12.48 -3.28 -0.80
CA GLY A 61 12.08 -3.74 0.52
C GLY A 61 10.85 -3.01 1.06
N PHE A 62 10.75 -1.70 0.80
CA PHE A 62 9.56 -0.92 1.13
C PHE A 62 8.34 -1.42 0.36
N THR A 63 8.49 -1.61 -0.96
CA THR A 63 7.46 -2.13 -1.85
C THR A 63 6.97 -3.49 -1.41
N GLU A 64 7.87 -4.41 -1.03
CA GLU A 64 7.52 -5.72 -0.51
C GLU A 64 6.65 -5.63 0.75
N LYS A 65 6.96 -4.72 1.69
CA LYS A 65 6.13 -4.48 2.87
C LYS A 65 4.73 -4.00 2.51
N MET A 66 4.61 -3.02 1.62
CA MET A 66 3.31 -2.49 1.18
C MET A 66 2.46 -3.56 0.52
N VAL A 67 3.05 -4.33 -0.41
CA VAL A 67 2.39 -5.46 -1.05
C VAL A 67 1.94 -6.51 -0.03
N GLY A 68 2.80 -6.85 0.93
CA GLY A 68 2.48 -7.80 2.00
C GLY A 68 1.28 -7.36 2.83
N TRP A 69 1.21 -6.08 3.20
CA TRP A 69 0.10 -5.56 3.98
C TRP A 69 -1.19 -5.46 3.17
N ALA A 70 -1.14 -4.99 1.93
CA ALA A 70 -2.32 -4.96 1.06
C ALA A 70 -2.89 -6.36 0.82
N LYS A 71 -2.04 -7.39 0.62
CA LYS A 71 -2.46 -8.79 0.52
C LYS A 71 -3.16 -9.30 1.78
N LYS A 72 -2.63 -8.98 2.97
CA LYS A 72 -3.25 -9.35 4.26
C LYS A 72 -4.67 -8.81 4.36
N TRP A 73 -4.92 -7.60 3.89
CA TRP A 73 -6.25 -6.99 3.96
C TRP A 73 -7.18 -7.41 2.84
N ARG A 74 -6.65 -7.78 1.66
CA ARG A 74 -7.44 -8.31 0.53
C ARG A 74 -8.15 -9.63 0.83
N GLN A 75 -7.66 -10.46 1.76
CA GLN A 75 -8.38 -11.66 2.17
C GLN A 75 -9.70 -11.27 2.84
N VAL A 76 -10.78 -11.47 2.08
CA VAL A 76 -12.14 -11.59 2.57
C VAL A 76 -12.19 -12.93 3.31
N ASN A 77 -12.68 -12.95 4.55
CA ASN A 77 -13.15 -14.20 5.13
C ASN A 77 -14.27 -14.66 4.19
N ALA A 78 -13.97 -15.63 3.32
CA ALA A 78 -15.00 -16.33 2.56
C ALA A 78 -15.95 -16.93 3.60
N LEU A 79 -17.20 -16.44 3.59
CA LEU A 79 -18.31 -17.06 4.31
C LEU A 79 -18.63 -18.41 3.65
#